data_AF-A0AAU9MTW3-F1
#
_entry.id   AF-A0AAU9MTW3-F1
#
_cell.length_a   1.000
_cell.length_b   1.000
_cell.length_c   1.000
_cell.angle_alpha   90.00
_cell.angle_beta   90.00
_cell.angle_gamma   90.00
#
_symmetry.space_group_name_H-M   'P 1'
#
loop_
_entity.id
_entity.type
_entity.pdbx_description
1 polymer ?
#
loop_
_entity_poly.entity_id
_entity_poly.type
_entity_poly.pdbx_seq_one_letter_code
_entity_poly.pdbx_strand_id
1 'polypeptide(L)'
;MASSGTFCSGTINQGLQQYPYPSHVNASSFLSVKLSGKTNYARWQEQMMCLVESHDMLSFVDGTFGNPKKNVDSKKKVDNCN
;
A
#
# COMPACT_ATOMS: atom_id res chain seq x y z
N MET A 1 9.59 -9.47 31.13
CA MET A 1 10.44 -9.39 29.92
C MET A 1 9.50 -9.54 28.73
N ALA A 2 9.26 -8.47 27.98
CA ALA A 2 8.38 -8.53 26.81
C ALA A 2 9.09 -9.27 25.69
N SER A 3 8.49 -10.35 25.20
CA SER A 3 9.02 -11.18 24.14
C SER A 3 8.89 -10.44 22.81
N SER A 4 10.02 -10.16 22.17
CA SER A 4 10.08 -9.64 20.80
C SER A 4 9.41 -10.64 19.85
N GLY A 5 8.30 -10.23 19.24
CA GLY A 5 7.69 -10.97 18.13
C GLY A 5 8.54 -10.81 16.88
N THR A 6 9.21 -11.88 16.47
CA THR A 6 9.85 -11.98 15.16
C THR A 6 8.78 -12.02 14.07
N PHE A 7 8.75 -11.02 13.18
CA PHE A 7 7.93 -11.08 11.97
C PHE A 7 8.69 -11.85 10.89
N CYS A 8 8.25 -13.08 10.62
CA CYS A 8 8.80 -13.93 9.56
C CYS A 8 8.29 -13.50 8.18
N SER A 9 9.21 -13.50 7.20
CA SER A 9 8.99 -13.20 5.79
C SER A 9 7.85 -14.00 5.15
N GLY A 10 7.01 -13.33 4.36
CA GLY A 10 6.00 -13.93 3.50
C GLY A 10 6.51 -14.21 2.09
N THR A 11 6.53 -15.49 1.71
CA THR A 11 6.76 -16.03 0.37
C THR A 11 5.64 -15.62 -0.60
N ILE A 12 6.00 -15.09 -1.77
CA ILE A 12 5.06 -14.65 -2.82
C ILE A 12 4.72 -15.85 -3.72
N ASN A 13 3.48 -16.35 -3.65
CA ASN A 13 2.91 -17.27 -4.65
C ASN A 13 2.10 -16.46 -5.68
N GLN A 14 2.37 -16.67 -6.97
CA GLN A 14 1.63 -16.08 -8.09
C GLN A 14 0.21 -16.69 -8.19
N GLY A 15 -0.80 -15.94 -7.75
CA GLY A 15 -2.22 -16.25 -7.95
C GLY A 15 -3.07 -15.36 -7.05
N LEU A 16 -3.69 -14.33 -7.62
CA LEU A 16 -4.33 -13.21 -6.91
C LEU A 16 -3.36 -12.50 -5.94
N GLN A 17 -2.72 -11.43 -6.43
CA GLN A 17 -1.97 -10.52 -5.57
C GLN A 17 -2.95 -9.86 -4.60
N GLN A 18 -3.26 -10.54 -3.49
CA GLN A 18 -3.94 -9.96 -2.34
C GLN A 18 -3.04 -8.82 -1.88
N TYR A 19 -3.43 -7.60 -2.22
CA TYR A 19 -2.71 -6.42 -1.77
C TYR A 19 -2.60 -6.53 -0.24
N PRO A 20 -1.39 -6.39 0.33
CA PRO A 20 -1.12 -6.76 1.72
C PRO A 20 -1.90 -5.92 2.74
N TYR A 21 -2.59 -4.87 2.29
CA TYR A 21 -3.42 -4.01 3.12
C TYR A 21 -4.89 -4.45 3.03
N PRO A 22 -5.45 -5.09 4.08
CA PRO A 22 -6.86 -5.42 4.14
C PRO A 22 -7.70 -4.14 4.30
N SER A 23 -8.40 -3.71 3.24
CA SER A 23 -9.25 -2.52 3.29
C SER A 23 -10.69 -2.86 3.74
N HIS A 24 -10.84 -3.32 4.98
CA HIS A 24 -12.17 -3.30 5.63
C HIS A 24 -12.53 -1.91 6.16
N VAL A 25 -11.66 -0.92 5.94
CA VAL A 25 -11.75 0.41 6.53
C VAL A 25 -12.51 1.33 5.60
N ASN A 26 -13.67 1.81 6.05
CA ASN A 26 -14.44 2.82 5.36
C ASN A 26 -13.96 4.22 5.80
N ALA A 27 -13.30 4.95 4.90
CA ALA A 27 -12.82 6.31 5.19
C ALA A 27 -13.95 7.26 5.66
N SER A 28 -15.17 7.09 5.17
CA SER A 28 -16.30 7.94 5.60
C SER A 28 -16.72 7.74 7.06
N SER A 29 -16.37 6.60 7.67
CA SER A 29 -16.58 6.35 9.09
C SER A 29 -15.52 7.00 9.98
N PHE A 30 -14.37 7.37 9.42
CA PHE A 30 -13.26 8.01 10.13
C PHE A 30 -13.24 9.53 9.94
N LEU A 31 -13.61 10.00 8.74
CA LEU A 31 -13.61 11.41 8.39
C LEU A 31 -14.85 12.11 8.95
N SER A 32 -14.65 13.22 9.66
CA SER A 32 -15.75 14.06 10.17
C SER A 32 -16.24 15.09 9.15
N VAL A 33 -15.46 15.34 8.10
CA VAL A 33 -15.79 16.27 7.01
C VAL A 33 -15.60 15.60 5.66
N LYS A 34 -16.46 15.94 4.70
CA LYS A 34 -16.26 15.57 3.30
C LYS A 34 -15.34 16.57 2.63
N LEU A 35 -14.55 16.10 1.67
CA LEU A 35 -13.76 16.96 0.81
C LEU A 35 -14.71 17.78 -0.07
N SER A 36 -14.96 19.02 0.33
CA SER A 36 -15.81 19.97 -0.39
C SER A 36 -15.11 21.32 -0.48
N GLY A 37 -14.32 21.50 -1.53
CA GLY A 37 -13.58 22.73 -1.78
C GLY A 37 -12.42 22.99 -0.81
N LYS A 38 -11.87 24.20 -0.89
CA LYS A 38 -10.66 24.59 -0.14
C LYS A 38 -10.89 24.76 1.35
N THR A 39 -12.10 25.16 1.75
CA THR A 39 -12.44 25.46 3.15
C THR A 39 -12.31 24.25 4.05
N ASN A 40 -12.70 23.07 3.56
CA ASN A 40 -12.66 21.83 4.32
C ASN A 40 -11.37 21.02 4.08
N TYR A 41 -10.52 21.45 3.14
CA TYR A 41 -9.35 20.69 2.71
C TYR A 41 -8.37 20.43 3.85
N ALA A 42 -8.00 21.44 4.64
CA ALA A 42 -7.01 21.28 5.69
C ALA A 42 -7.42 20.23 6.74
N ARG A 43 -8.64 20.35 7.27
CA ARG A 43 -9.19 19.38 8.24
C ARG A 43 -9.37 17.99 7.62
N TRP A 44 -9.85 17.92 6.38
CA TRP A 44 -9.97 16.65 5.66
C TRP A 44 -8.60 15.98 5.48
N GLN A 45 -7.58 16.75 5.11
CA GLN A 45 -6.21 16.26 4.88
C GLN A 45 -5.62 15.72 6.18
N GLU A 46 -5.71 16.43 7.30
CA GLU A 46 -5.24 15.93 8.60
C GLU A 46 -5.88 14.60 8.98
N GLN A 47 -7.20 14.49 8.87
CA GLN A 47 -7.91 13.25 9.20
C GLN A 47 -7.53 12.10 8.26
N MET A 48 -7.32 12.39 6.97
CA MET A 48 -6.90 11.38 6.00
C MET A 48 -5.46 10.92 6.23
N MET A 49 -4.56 11.84 6.61
CA MET A 49 -3.18 11.49 6.97
C MET A 49 -3.15 10.60 8.21
N CYS A 50 -3.90 10.93 9.27
CA CYS A 50 -4.00 10.08 10.45
C CYS A 50 -4.53 8.67 10.12
N LEU A 51 -5.51 8.56 9.22
CA LEU A 51 -6.02 7.27 8.76
C LEU A 51 -4.92 6.46 8.07
N VAL A 52 -4.19 7.08 7.15
CA VAL A 52 -3.13 6.44 6.38
C VAL A 52 -1.97 6.00 7.30
N GLU A 53 -1.57 6.84 8.24
CA GLU A 53 -0.52 6.52 9.23
C GLU A 53 -0.94 5.40 10.18
N SER A 54 -2.20 5.38 10.65
CA SER A 54 -2.71 4.33 11.55
C SER A 54 -2.74 2.94 10.92
N HIS A 55 -2.59 2.86 9.60
CA HIS A 55 -2.56 1.62 8.83
C HIS A 55 -1.20 1.35 8.19
N ASP A 56 -0.15 2.05 8.61
CA ASP A 56 1.21 1.95 8.06
C ASP A 56 1.26 2.16 6.53
N MET A 57 0.31 2.93 5.99
CA MET A 57 0.17 3.21 4.55
C MET A 57 0.86 4.52 4.14
N LEU A 58 1.56 5.20 5.06
CA LEU A 58 2.23 6.48 4.78
C LEU A 58 3.23 6.37 3.62
N SER A 59 3.85 5.19 3.48
CA SER A 59 4.82 4.89 2.44
C SER A 59 4.29 5.04 1.00
N PHE A 60 2.96 4.99 0.82
CA PHE A 60 2.31 5.23 -0.46
C PHE A 60 2.20 6.71 -0.82
N VAL A 61 2.13 7.58 0.17
CA VAL A 61 1.96 9.02 0.00
C VAL A 61 3.32 9.69 -0.19
N ASP A 62 4.33 9.28 0.59
CA ASP A 62 5.69 9.84 0.52
C ASP A 62 6.55 9.21 -0.61
N GLY A 63 6.08 8.12 -1.22
CA GLY A 63 6.78 7.41 -2.29
C GLY A 63 7.96 6.56 -1.82
N THR A 64 8.10 6.33 -0.51
CA THR A 64 9.11 5.40 0.03
C THR A 64 8.78 3.95 -0.30
N PHE A 65 7.50 3.62 -0.51
CA PHE A 65 7.11 2.32 -1.02
C PHE A 65 7.52 2.17 -2.49
N GLY A 66 8.56 1.37 -2.71
CA GLY A 66 9.05 1.09 -4.06
C GLY A 66 7.96 0.48 -4.94
N ASN A 67 7.86 0.96 -6.18
CA ASN A 67 6.96 0.38 -7.18
C ASN A 67 7.16 -1.14 -7.23
N PRO A 68 6.07 -1.93 -7.21
CA PRO A 68 6.19 -3.38 -7.38
C PRO A 68 6.97 -3.62 -8.68
N LYS A 69 8.06 -4.39 -8.58
CA LYS A 69 8.91 -4.70 -9.73
C LYS A 69 8.02 -5.33 -10.79
N LYS A 70 7.91 -4.66 -11.94
CA LYS A 70 7.28 -5.26 -13.12
C LYS A 70 8.10 -6.51 -13.39
N ASN A 71 7.50 -7.69 -13.24
CA ASN A 71 8.08 -8.93 -13.75
C ASN A 71 8.24 -8.75 -15.25
N VAL A 72 9.43 -8.33 -15.67
CA VAL A 72 9.84 -8.36 -17.07
C VAL A 72 9.96 -9.84 -17.38
N ASP A 73 8.88 -10.41 -17.91
CA ASP A 73 8.91 -11.71 -18.55
C ASP A 73 10.01 -11.65 -19.61
N SER A 74 11.17 -12.18 -19.22
CA SER A 74 12.31 -12.34 -20.08
C SER A 74 11.91 -13.39 -21.10
N LYS A 75 11.24 -12.97 -22.17
CA LYS A 75 11.00 -13.80 -23.35
C LYS A 75 12.37 -14.08 -23.95
N LYS A 76 13.02 -15.11 -23.41
CA LYS A 76 14.26 -15.68 -23.91
C LYS A 76 13.94 -16.15 -25.33
N LYS A 77 14.29 -15.34 -26.32
CA LYS A 77 14.29 -15.74 -27.71
C LYS A 77 15.45 -16.74 -27.83
N VAL A 78 15.11 -18.03 -27.74
CA VAL A 78 15.97 -19.10 -28.24
C VAL A 78 15.97 -18.93 -29.74
N ASP A 79 16.91 -18.15 -30.25
CA ASP A 79 17.23 -18.17 -31.66
C ASP A 79 18.11 -19.42 -31.86
N ASN A 80 17.45 -20.45 -32.38
CA ASN A 80 17.99 -21.76 -32.71
C ASN A 80 19.16 -21.63 -33.70
N CYS A 81 20.24 -22.39 -33.45
CA CYS A 81 21.46 -22.43 -34.25
C CYS A 81 21.23 -22.67 -35.74
N ASN A 82 22.16 -22.16 -36.56
CA ASN A 82 22.69 -22.89 -37.71
C ASN A 82 24.22 -22.79 -37.69
#